data_AF-A0A060VUS5-F1
#
_entry.id   AF-A0A060VUS5-F1
#
_cell.length_a   1.000
_cell.length_b   1.000
_cell.length_c   1.000
_cell.angle_alpha   90.00
_cell.angle_beta   90.00
_cell.angle_gamma   90.00
#
_symmetry.space_group_name_H-M   'P 1'
#
loop_
_entity.id
_entity.type
_entity.pdbx_description
1 polymer ?
#
loop_
_entity_poly.entity_id
_entity_poly.type
_entity_poly.pdbx_seq_one_letter_code
_entity_poly.pdbx_strand_id
1 'polypeptide(L)'
;MSYYSDTPSVDDELESLGWYHFDLSRHAAEALLLSNGKDGSYLLRNSHEGPGSFALSVRAKDSVKHFHVTRKSSGYAFGFNEFASLQDFVSHFANQPLLGSETGTLIVLKCPYPWHVEEPSIYESVRVHTAMQTGRTESDLVANAPSFGTKEGYLVKLGAVVKNWKQRWFTLNRNELKYFKDKMFDEPIRTLDLTACSAVQFDYSKDRVNCFCLVFPERTFYLCAKSGVEADEWIKIIRWKLSHIRKER
;
A
#
# COMPACT_ATOMS: atom_id res chain seq x y z
N MET A 1 12.89 50.73 13.07
CA MET A 1 11.95 50.09 12.12
C MET A 1 12.76 49.21 11.19
N SER A 2 13.00 47.96 11.57
CA SER A 2 13.57 46.95 10.67
C SER A 2 12.40 46.31 9.92
N TYR A 3 12.31 46.58 8.62
CA TYR A 3 11.39 45.88 7.72
C TYR A 3 11.82 44.41 7.69
N TYR A 4 11.14 43.55 8.43
CA TYR A 4 11.18 42.11 8.18
C TYR A 4 10.52 41.91 6.83
N SER A 5 11.32 41.58 5.82
CA SER A 5 10.84 41.08 4.55
C SER A 5 10.29 39.69 4.82
N ASP A 6 8.96 39.60 4.78
CA ASP A 6 8.20 38.36 4.86
C ASP A 6 8.32 37.66 3.50
N THR A 7 9.51 37.14 3.18
CA THR A 7 9.70 36.22 2.07
C THR A 7 9.39 34.82 2.59
N PRO A 8 8.36 34.12 2.07
CA PRO A 8 8.07 32.75 2.44
C PRO A 8 9.35 31.92 2.33
N SER A 9 9.64 31.10 3.33
CA SER A 9 10.80 30.23 3.25
C SER A 9 10.59 29.28 2.08
N VAL A 10 11.64 28.98 1.33
CA VAL A 10 11.46 28.34 0.02
C VAL A 10 11.07 26.87 0.15
N ASP A 11 11.27 26.31 1.33
CA ASP A 11 10.71 25.02 1.71
C ASP A 11 9.17 25.09 1.77
N ASP A 12 8.58 26.23 2.17
CA ASP A 12 7.11 26.41 2.22
C ASP A 12 6.44 26.28 0.84
N GLU A 13 7.08 26.73 -0.25
CA GLU A 13 6.51 26.62 -1.61
C GLU A 13 6.52 25.15 -2.09
N LEU A 14 7.63 24.43 -1.88
CA LEU A 14 7.75 23.02 -2.26
C LEU A 14 6.86 22.12 -1.40
N GLU A 15 6.76 22.40 -0.10
CA GLU A 15 5.90 21.66 0.83
C GLU A 15 4.42 21.83 0.53
N SER A 16 4.03 22.98 -0.06
CA SER A 16 2.67 23.19 -0.55
C SER A 16 2.30 22.30 -1.74
N LEU A 17 3.29 21.74 -2.45
CA LEU A 17 3.05 20.84 -3.56
C LEU A 17 2.63 19.46 -3.03
N GLY A 18 1.35 19.15 -3.21
CA GLY A 18 0.78 17.84 -2.87
C GLY A 18 1.42 16.61 -3.53
N TRP A 19 2.45 16.76 -4.36
CA TRP A 19 3.18 15.72 -5.10
C TRP A 19 4.71 15.84 -5.01
N TYR A 20 5.22 16.60 -4.03
CA TYR A 20 6.64 16.62 -3.65
C TYR A 20 6.89 15.59 -2.54
N HIS A 21 7.82 14.66 -2.77
CA HIS A 21 8.11 13.50 -1.92
C HIS A 21 9.44 13.60 -1.18
N PHE A 22 9.98 14.82 -1.00
CA PHE A 22 11.18 15.05 -0.19
C PHE A 22 12.36 14.14 -0.59
N ASP A 23 12.95 13.41 0.37
CA ASP A 23 14.10 12.52 0.22
C ASP A 23 13.76 11.11 -0.32
N LEU A 24 12.56 10.94 -0.92
CA LEU A 24 12.19 9.70 -1.59
C LEU A 24 13.27 9.26 -2.58
N SER A 25 13.79 8.05 -2.39
CA SER A 25 14.85 7.53 -3.25
C SER A 25 14.35 7.28 -4.68
N ARG A 26 15.29 7.29 -5.64
CA ARG A 26 15.02 6.93 -7.03
C ARG A 26 14.29 5.58 -7.16
N HIS A 27 14.79 4.54 -6.49
CA HIS A 27 14.22 3.20 -6.56
C HIS A 27 12.83 3.14 -5.92
N ALA A 28 12.61 3.85 -4.81
CA ALA A 28 11.30 3.92 -4.17
C ALA A 28 10.27 4.64 -5.05
N ALA A 29 10.66 5.73 -5.70
CA ALA A 29 9.83 6.42 -6.69
C ALA A 29 9.45 5.51 -7.88
N GLU A 30 10.41 4.73 -8.38
CA GLU A 30 10.13 3.74 -9.42
C GLU A 30 9.12 2.70 -8.95
N ALA A 31 9.32 2.09 -7.78
CA ALA A 31 8.41 1.09 -7.23
C ALA A 31 6.99 1.64 -7.02
N LEU A 32 6.86 2.85 -6.46
CA LEU A 32 5.56 3.50 -6.23
C LEU A 32 4.81 3.79 -7.53
N LEU A 33 5.49 4.43 -8.49
CA LEU A 33 4.89 4.75 -9.79
C LEU A 33 4.63 3.50 -10.64
N LEU A 34 5.44 2.46 -10.49
CA LEU A 34 5.23 1.19 -11.19
C LEU A 34 4.04 0.40 -10.64
N SER A 35 3.88 0.38 -9.32
CA SER A 35 2.86 -0.43 -8.64
C SER A 35 1.51 0.27 -8.55
N ASN A 36 1.51 1.59 -8.29
CA ASN A 36 0.32 2.34 -7.93
C ASN A 36 0.01 3.49 -8.91
N GLY A 37 1.01 3.95 -9.66
CA GLY A 37 0.85 4.99 -10.67
C GLY A 37 0.17 4.49 -11.94
N LYS A 38 -0.37 5.41 -12.72
CA LYS A 38 -0.88 5.17 -14.08
C LYS A 38 0.02 5.86 -15.12
N ASP A 39 -0.16 5.54 -16.39
CA ASP A 39 0.56 6.24 -17.46
C ASP A 39 0.37 7.77 -17.35
N GLY A 40 1.48 8.50 -17.33
CA GLY A 40 1.54 9.95 -17.09
C GLY A 40 1.49 10.38 -15.62
N SER A 41 1.52 9.46 -14.65
CA SER A 41 1.71 9.79 -13.23
C SER A 41 3.11 10.35 -12.99
N TYR A 42 3.23 11.42 -12.19
CA TYR A 42 4.52 12.03 -11.89
C TYR A 42 4.65 12.50 -10.44
N LEU A 43 5.86 12.51 -9.91
CA LEU A 43 6.19 13.09 -8.61
C LEU A 43 7.52 13.84 -8.66
N LEU A 44 7.70 14.80 -7.76
CA LEU A 44 8.97 15.49 -7.54
C LEU A 44 9.66 14.91 -6.30
N ARG A 45 10.97 14.74 -6.34
CA ARG A 45 11.79 14.29 -5.21
C ARG A 45 13.15 14.99 -5.24
N ASN A 46 13.84 14.98 -4.12
CA ASN A 46 15.23 15.43 -4.02
C ASN A 46 16.15 14.55 -4.87
N SER A 47 17.13 15.19 -5.51
CA SER A 47 18.25 14.51 -6.13
C SER A 47 19.39 14.35 -5.13
N HIS A 48 20.24 13.35 -5.35
CA HIS A 48 21.47 13.17 -4.56
C HIS A 48 22.59 14.15 -4.97
N GLU A 49 22.35 15.02 -5.96
CA GLU A 49 23.33 15.97 -6.49
C GLU A 49 23.46 17.26 -5.66
N GLY A 50 22.79 17.34 -4.52
CA GLY A 50 22.95 18.42 -3.54
C GLY A 50 21.74 19.37 -3.42
N PRO A 51 21.86 20.40 -2.58
CA PRO A 51 20.76 21.32 -2.28
C PRO A 51 20.26 22.04 -3.54
N GLY A 52 18.94 22.08 -3.73
CA GLY A 52 18.32 22.70 -4.90
C GLY A 52 18.36 21.86 -6.17
N SER A 53 18.82 20.61 -6.09
CA SER A 53 18.72 19.64 -7.18
C SER A 53 17.57 18.65 -6.92
N PHE A 54 16.70 18.49 -7.92
CA PHE A 54 15.50 17.67 -7.85
C PHE A 54 15.43 16.72 -9.03
N ALA A 55 14.62 15.68 -8.88
CA ALA A 55 14.28 14.75 -9.95
C ALA A 55 12.77 14.67 -10.12
N LEU A 56 12.27 15.00 -11.31
CA LEU A 56 10.89 14.70 -11.70
C LEU A 56 10.83 13.26 -12.19
N SER A 57 10.15 12.41 -11.44
CA SER A 57 9.95 10.98 -11.77
C SER A 57 8.60 10.82 -12.45
N VAL A 58 8.57 10.23 -13.65
CA VAL A 58 7.36 10.15 -14.50
C VAL A 58 7.13 8.73 -14.97
N ARG A 59 5.93 8.20 -14.72
CA ARG A 59 5.46 6.90 -15.22
C ARG A 59 5.09 7.00 -16.69
N ALA A 60 5.81 6.28 -17.54
CA ALA A 60 5.37 5.89 -18.88
C ALA A 60 4.76 4.49 -18.83
N LYS A 61 4.10 4.04 -19.90
CA LYS A 61 3.43 2.73 -20.01
C LYS A 61 4.13 1.60 -19.24
N ASP A 62 5.39 1.32 -19.55
CA ASP A 62 6.14 0.19 -19.00
C ASP A 62 7.45 0.58 -18.29
N SER A 63 7.67 1.87 -18.03
CA SER A 63 8.89 2.34 -17.37
C SER A 63 8.68 3.64 -16.62
N VAL A 64 9.62 3.99 -15.75
CA VAL A 64 9.68 5.30 -15.10
C VAL A 64 10.91 6.04 -15.61
N LYS A 65 10.72 7.29 -16.02
CA LYS A 65 11.80 8.19 -16.43
C LYS A 65 12.04 9.23 -15.36
N HIS A 66 13.30 9.56 -15.15
CA HIS A 66 13.72 10.57 -14.18
C HIS A 66 14.34 11.72 -14.94
N PHE A 67 13.83 12.91 -14.73
CA PHE A 67 14.34 14.11 -15.35
C PHE A 67 14.91 15.05 -14.31
N HIS A 68 16.10 15.57 -14.57
CA HIS A 68 16.78 16.47 -13.65
C HIS A 68 16.13 17.87 -13.70
N VAL A 69 15.84 18.40 -12.52
CA VAL A 69 15.31 19.75 -12.30
C VAL A 69 16.28 20.48 -11.38
N THR A 70 16.85 21.58 -11.84
CA THR A 70 17.76 22.39 -11.03
C THR A 70 17.06 23.67 -10.61
N ARG A 71 17.15 24.04 -9.34
CA ARG A 71 16.70 25.35 -8.88
C ARG A 71 17.75 26.41 -9.17
N LYS A 72 17.33 27.53 -9.75
CA LYS A 72 18.13 28.73 -10.01
C LYS A 72 17.64 29.89 -9.13
N SER A 73 18.36 31.01 -9.15
CA SER A 73 17.99 32.21 -8.39
C SER A 73 16.64 32.82 -8.79
N SER A 74 16.21 32.60 -10.03
CA SER A 74 14.98 33.17 -10.62
C SER A 74 13.91 32.13 -10.95
N GLY A 75 14.02 30.90 -10.42
CA GLY A 75 13.02 29.84 -10.65
C GLY A 75 13.64 28.45 -10.83
N TYR A 76 13.12 27.67 -11.77
CA TYR A 76 13.45 26.27 -12.00
C TYR A 76 13.93 26.03 -13.44
N ALA A 77 14.99 25.25 -13.59
CA ALA A 77 15.58 24.89 -14.87
C ALA A 77 15.37 23.40 -15.16
N PHE A 78 15.05 23.11 -16.42
CA PHE A 78 14.88 21.76 -16.93
C PHE A 78 15.42 21.67 -18.35
N GLY A 79 16.53 20.94 -18.53
CA GLY A 79 17.26 20.94 -19.79
C GLY A 79 17.64 22.36 -20.21
N PHE A 80 17.13 22.81 -21.35
CA PHE A 80 17.37 24.16 -21.90
C PHE A 80 16.30 25.20 -21.51
N ASN A 81 15.24 24.79 -20.82
CA ASN A 81 14.12 25.67 -20.45
C ASN A 81 14.27 26.18 -19.01
N GLU A 82 13.80 27.40 -18.77
CA GLU A 82 13.70 28.03 -17.45
C GLU A 82 12.26 28.48 -17.18
N PHE A 83 11.81 28.28 -15.95
CA PHE A 83 10.45 28.54 -15.50
C PHE A 83 10.49 29.37 -14.22
N ALA A 84 9.64 30.39 -14.11
CA ALA A 84 9.59 31.23 -12.92
C ALA A 84 9.07 30.46 -11.69
N SER A 85 8.18 29.49 -11.89
CA SER A 85 7.62 28.63 -10.85
C SER A 85 7.53 27.16 -11.28
N LEU A 86 7.37 26.25 -10.31
CA LEU A 86 7.07 24.84 -10.61
C LEU A 86 5.68 24.66 -11.26
N GLN A 87 4.75 25.58 -11.00
CA GLN A 87 3.44 25.55 -11.62
C GLN A 87 3.51 25.86 -13.12
N ASP A 88 4.34 26.83 -13.51
CA ASP A 88 4.61 27.14 -14.93
C ASP A 88 5.30 25.98 -15.62
N PHE A 89 6.27 25.35 -14.93
CA PHE A 89 6.93 24.14 -15.37
C PHE A 89 5.93 23.01 -15.68
N VAL A 90 5.04 22.67 -14.74
CA VAL A 90 4.02 21.62 -14.95
C VAL A 90 3.05 22.01 -16.07
N SER A 91 2.61 23.26 -16.12
CA SER A 91 1.67 23.75 -17.13
C SER A 91 2.26 23.68 -18.54
N HIS A 92 3.56 23.93 -18.69
CA HIS A 92 4.27 23.77 -19.95
C HIS A 92 4.27 22.31 -20.41
N PHE A 93 4.66 21.38 -19.54
CA PHE A 93 4.78 19.95 -19.88
C PHE A 93 3.43 19.20 -19.97
N ALA A 94 2.35 19.77 -19.42
CA ALA A 94 0.99 19.31 -19.72
C ALA A 94 0.62 19.52 -21.20
N ASN A 95 1.19 20.54 -21.84
CA ASN A 95 0.92 20.92 -23.22
C ASN A 95 2.02 20.50 -24.21
N GLN A 96 3.22 20.15 -23.72
CA GLN A 96 4.35 19.68 -24.52
C GLN A 96 4.92 18.36 -23.98
N PRO A 97 4.80 17.24 -24.72
CA PRO A 97 5.33 15.95 -24.27
C PRO A 97 6.86 15.95 -24.19
N LEU A 98 7.39 15.27 -23.17
CA LEU A 98 8.81 14.99 -22.96
C LEU A 98 9.28 13.85 -23.86
N LEU A 99 10.51 13.92 -24.36
CA LEU A 99 11.14 12.80 -25.08
C LEU A 99 11.85 11.88 -24.08
N GLY A 100 11.35 10.67 -23.90
CA GLY A 100 11.83 9.71 -22.90
C GLY A 100 13.08 8.90 -23.27
N SER A 101 13.54 8.98 -24.53
CA SER A 101 14.71 8.25 -25.07
C SER A 101 14.97 8.58 -26.55
N GLU A 102 16.10 8.10 -27.09
CA GLU A 102 16.46 8.13 -28.53
C GLU A 102 15.38 7.52 -29.45
N THR A 103 14.51 6.67 -28.91
CA THR A 103 13.40 6.03 -29.62
C THR A 103 12.18 6.95 -29.85
N GLY A 104 12.21 8.20 -29.39
CA GLY A 104 11.14 9.18 -29.65
C GLY A 104 9.83 8.95 -28.89
N THR A 105 9.84 8.15 -27.82
CA THR A 105 8.64 7.94 -26.99
C THR A 105 8.27 9.22 -26.26
N LEU A 106 7.08 9.75 -26.56
CA LEU A 106 6.52 10.94 -25.94
C LEU A 106 5.93 10.60 -24.57
N ILE A 107 6.32 11.36 -23.56
CA ILE A 107 5.87 11.23 -22.17
C ILE A 107 5.10 12.49 -21.82
N VAL A 108 3.86 12.33 -21.38
CA VAL A 108 2.99 13.47 -21.02
C VAL A 108 2.77 13.44 -19.51
N LEU A 109 2.95 14.59 -18.86
CA LEU A 109 2.55 14.77 -17.46
C LEU A 109 1.03 14.87 -17.41
N LYS A 110 0.36 13.81 -16.92
CA LYS A 110 -1.11 13.74 -16.88
C LYS A 110 -1.67 13.99 -15.50
N CYS A 111 -1.06 13.41 -14.46
CA CYS A 111 -1.58 13.51 -13.11
C CYS A 111 -0.47 13.50 -12.05
N PRO A 112 -0.50 14.43 -11.09
CA PRO A 112 0.43 14.40 -9.97
C PRO A 112 0.15 13.17 -9.09
N TYR A 113 1.23 12.53 -8.64
CA TYR A 113 1.18 11.40 -7.71
C TYR A 113 1.34 11.94 -6.29
N PRO A 114 0.28 11.89 -5.46
CA PRO A 114 0.27 12.63 -4.21
C PRO A 114 1.28 12.08 -3.20
N TRP A 115 1.92 12.96 -2.43
CA TRP A 115 2.81 12.56 -1.33
C TRP A 115 2.01 12.07 -0.12
N HIS A 116 0.81 12.62 0.06
CA HIS A 116 -0.19 12.12 0.98
C HIS A 116 -1.11 11.15 0.24
N VAL A 117 -0.74 9.87 0.23
CA VAL A 117 -1.71 8.82 -0.07
C VAL A 117 -2.38 8.51 1.25
N GLU A 118 -3.69 8.75 1.39
CA GLU A 118 -4.43 8.35 2.59
C GLU A 118 -4.13 6.87 2.85
N GLU A 119 -3.36 6.59 3.90
CA GLU A 119 -3.18 5.22 4.35
C GLU A 119 -4.56 4.69 4.69
N PRO A 120 -5.04 3.63 4.03
CA PRO A 120 -6.31 3.06 4.40
C PRO A 120 -6.23 2.75 5.91
N SER A 121 -7.22 3.18 6.69
CA SER A 121 -7.26 3.09 8.17
C SER A 121 -7.14 1.67 8.74
N ILE A 122 -6.93 0.68 7.87
CA ILE A 122 -6.54 -0.70 8.17
C ILE A 122 -5.05 -0.85 8.51
N TYR A 123 -4.20 0.14 8.18
CA TYR A 123 -2.80 0.16 8.60
C TYR A 123 -2.69 0.84 9.97
N GLU A 124 -2.56 0.02 11.00
CA GLU A 124 -2.32 0.51 12.36
C GLU A 124 -0.86 0.98 12.45
N SER A 125 -0.64 2.24 12.78
CA SER A 125 0.71 2.78 12.98
C SER A 125 1.40 2.01 14.10
N VAL A 126 2.52 1.34 13.81
CA VAL A 126 3.32 0.64 14.82
C VAL A 126 3.95 1.68 15.74
N ARG A 127 3.29 1.99 16.87
CA ARG A 127 3.76 3.01 17.83
C ARG A 127 4.79 2.49 18.85
N VAL A 128 5.05 1.20 18.84
CA VAL A 128 5.97 0.56 19.78
C VAL A 128 6.85 -0.44 19.03
N HIS A 129 8.13 -0.11 18.88
CA HIS A 129 9.16 -1.08 18.54
C HIS A 129 9.76 -1.59 19.85
N THR A 130 9.06 -2.45 20.58
CA THR A 130 9.75 -3.20 21.64
C THR A 130 10.60 -4.22 20.92
N ALA A 131 11.89 -3.89 20.74
CA ALA A 131 12.90 -4.90 20.46
C ALA A 131 12.90 -5.87 21.65
N MET A 132 12.07 -6.93 21.58
CA MET A 132 12.42 -8.15 22.28
C MET A 132 13.79 -8.54 21.74
N GLN A 133 14.78 -8.66 22.61
CA GLN A 133 16.17 -8.92 22.21
C GLN A 133 16.31 -10.35 21.64
N THR A 134 15.72 -10.62 20.49
CA THR A 134 15.85 -11.88 19.77
C THR A 134 16.51 -11.58 18.44
N GLY A 135 17.82 -11.82 18.40
CA GLY A 135 18.60 -11.88 17.17
C GLY A 135 19.81 -10.96 17.20
N ARG A 136 21.01 -11.55 17.31
CA ARG A 136 22.30 -10.83 17.22
C ARG A 136 22.97 -11.06 15.86
N THR A 137 22.45 -11.94 15.00
CA THR A 137 23.10 -12.39 13.76
C THR A 137 22.13 -12.68 12.61
N GLU A 138 22.61 -12.70 11.35
CA GLU A 138 21.80 -13.03 10.15
C GLU A 138 21.16 -14.44 10.20
N SER A 139 21.75 -15.36 10.96
CA SER A 139 21.17 -16.68 11.25
C SER A 139 19.93 -16.63 12.16
N ASP A 140 19.68 -15.51 12.84
CA ASP A 140 18.53 -15.29 13.70
C ASP A 140 17.34 -14.66 12.95
N LEU A 141 17.48 -14.42 11.64
CA LEU A 141 16.37 -13.99 10.78
C LEU A 141 15.30 -15.08 10.79
N VAL A 142 14.12 -14.76 11.32
CA VAL A 142 12.99 -15.68 11.29
C VAL A 142 12.55 -15.85 9.84
N ALA A 143 12.93 -16.98 9.22
CA ALA A 143 12.59 -17.33 7.84
C ALA A 143 11.07 -17.33 7.55
N ASN A 144 10.25 -17.35 8.60
CA ASN A 144 8.80 -17.28 8.58
C ASN A 144 8.28 -15.91 9.08
N ALA A 145 8.93 -14.81 8.72
CA ALA A 145 8.34 -13.49 8.92
C ALA A 145 6.96 -13.48 8.22
N PRO A 146 5.86 -13.17 8.94
CA PRO A 146 4.52 -13.24 8.37
C PRO A 146 4.43 -12.30 7.16
N SER A 147 4.20 -12.86 5.99
CA SER A 147 4.01 -12.08 4.76
C SER A 147 2.74 -11.23 4.88
N PHE A 148 2.77 -10.02 4.33
CA PHE A 148 1.61 -9.12 4.33
C PHE A 148 0.36 -9.83 3.80
N GLY A 149 -0.76 -9.70 4.51
CA GLY A 149 -2.02 -10.34 4.14
C GLY A 149 -2.13 -11.82 4.54
N THR A 150 -1.35 -12.28 5.52
CA THR A 150 -1.54 -13.57 6.20
C THR A 150 -2.11 -13.37 7.60
N LYS A 151 -2.87 -14.35 8.10
CA LYS A 151 -3.35 -14.36 9.50
C LYS A 151 -3.55 -15.79 9.97
N GLU A 152 -3.17 -16.08 11.20
CA GLU A 152 -3.43 -17.36 11.84
C GLU A 152 -4.06 -17.15 13.22
N GLY A 153 -4.81 -18.14 13.70
CA GLY A 153 -5.50 -18.03 14.97
C GLY A 153 -6.56 -19.10 15.19
N TYR A 154 -6.94 -19.29 16.46
CA TYR A 154 -8.04 -20.17 16.80
C TYR A 154 -9.37 -19.48 16.54
N LEU A 155 -10.26 -20.16 15.83
CA LEU A 155 -11.67 -19.77 15.69
C LEU A 155 -12.56 -20.94 16.07
N VAL A 156 -13.73 -20.63 16.59
CA VAL A 156 -14.77 -21.63 16.85
C VAL A 156 -15.72 -21.67 15.67
N LYS A 157 -15.83 -22.81 14.99
CA LYS A 157 -16.64 -22.96 13.78
C LYS A 157 -17.86 -23.86 13.98
N LEU A 158 -18.97 -23.52 13.32
CA LEU A 158 -20.17 -24.37 13.30
C LEU A 158 -19.97 -25.58 12.38
N GLY A 159 -20.32 -26.78 12.86
CA GLY A 159 -20.32 -28.01 12.08
C GLY A 159 -21.33 -27.97 10.92
N ALA A 160 -21.05 -28.74 9.86
CA ALA A 160 -21.87 -28.74 8.65
C ALA A 160 -23.15 -29.55 8.85
N VAL A 161 -22.94 -30.82 9.23
CA VAL A 161 -23.98 -31.84 9.43
C VAL A 161 -24.50 -31.74 10.86
N VAL A 162 -23.64 -32.03 11.83
CA VAL A 162 -23.94 -31.82 13.25
C VAL A 162 -23.63 -30.37 13.60
N LYS A 163 -24.65 -29.60 14.01
CA LYS A 163 -24.57 -28.16 14.30
C LYS A 163 -23.89 -27.86 15.65
N ASN A 164 -22.76 -28.51 15.91
CA ASN A 164 -21.93 -28.26 17.08
C ASN A 164 -20.78 -27.30 16.75
N TRP A 165 -20.43 -26.47 17.71
CA TRP A 165 -19.31 -25.55 17.62
C TRP A 165 -18.00 -26.26 17.97
N LYS A 166 -16.98 -26.13 17.12
CA LYS A 166 -15.67 -26.76 17.32
C LYS A 166 -14.56 -25.73 17.12
N GLN A 167 -13.66 -25.62 18.09
CA GLN A 167 -12.45 -24.82 17.95
C GLN A 167 -11.51 -25.48 16.93
N ARG A 168 -10.96 -24.68 16.02
CA ARG A 168 -10.02 -25.11 14.99
C ARG A 168 -8.95 -24.03 14.82
N TRP A 169 -7.76 -24.46 14.45
CA TRP A 169 -6.69 -23.55 14.06
C TRP A 169 -6.91 -23.14 12.61
N PHE A 170 -7.01 -21.84 12.34
CA PHE A 170 -7.17 -21.31 10.99
C PHE A 170 -5.89 -20.63 10.54
N THR A 171 -5.58 -20.76 9.25
CA THR A 171 -4.50 -20.04 8.59
C THR A 171 -5.03 -19.46 7.29
N LEU A 172 -4.83 -18.16 7.08
CA LEU A 172 -5.06 -17.46 5.83
C LEU A 172 -3.71 -17.19 5.18
N ASN A 173 -3.47 -17.82 4.02
CA ASN A 173 -2.28 -17.62 3.22
C ASN A 173 -2.68 -17.44 1.75
N ARG A 174 -2.17 -16.40 1.08
CA ARG A 174 -2.56 -16.03 -0.30
C ARG A 174 -4.08 -15.84 -0.41
N ASN A 175 -4.79 -16.72 -1.15
CA ASN A 175 -6.24 -16.77 -1.29
C ASN A 175 -6.84 -18.03 -0.65
N GLU A 176 -6.06 -18.77 0.16
CA GLU A 176 -6.50 -20.00 0.81
C GLU A 176 -6.73 -19.76 2.30
N LEU A 177 -7.96 -20.03 2.75
CA LEU A 177 -8.29 -20.14 4.17
C LEU A 177 -8.36 -21.61 4.56
N LYS A 178 -7.36 -22.08 5.31
CA LYS A 178 -7.27 -23.47 5.77
C LYS A 178 -7.67 -23.56 7.23
N TYR A 179 -8.20 -24.71 7.64
CA TYR A 179 -8.34 -25.01 9.06
C TYR A 179 -7.93 -26.43 9.41
N PHE A 180 -7.31 -26.56 10.58
CA PHE A 180 -6.67 -27.75 11.11
C PHE A 180 -7.33 -28.15 12.42
N LYS A 181 -7.08 -29.38 12.87
CA LYS A 181 -7.57 -29.85 14.17
C LYS A 181 -7.07 -28.92 15.29
N ASP A 182 -5.77 -28.60 15.25
CA ASP A 182 -5.08 -27.61 16.08
C ASP A 182 -3.78 -27.16 15.37
N LYS A 183 -2.95 -26.34 16.03
CA LYS A 183 -1.72 -25.75 15.47
C LYS A 183 -0.60 -26.77 15.19
N MET A 184 -0.66 -27.97 15.78
CA MET A 184 0.39 -28.99 15.65
C MET A 184 0.18 -29.94 14.46
N PHE A 185 -0.93 -29.79 13.71
CA PHE A 185 -1.23 -30.63 12.57
C PHE A 185 -0.86 -29.92 11.27
N ASP A 186 -0.10 -30.61 10.41
CA ASP A 186 0.35 -30.08 9.12
C ASP A 186 -0.68 -30.28 8.01
N GLU A 187 -1.62 -31.21 8.18
CA GLU A 187 -2.68 -31.49 7.21
C GLU A 187 -3.98 -30.74 7.52
N PRO A 188 -4.48 -29.90 6.59
CA PRO A 188 -5.72 -29.17 6.80
C PRO A 188 -6.92 -30.12 6.72
N ILE A 189 -7.85 -29.98 7.66
CA ILE A 189 -9.16 -30.64 7.57
C ILE A 189 -9.93 -30.14 6.35
N ARG A 190 -9.72 -28.87 5.98
CA ARG A 190 -10.26 -28.27 4.76
C ARG A 190 -9.44 -27.07 4.34
N THR A 191 -9.31 -26.92 3.02
CA THR A 191 -8.84 -25.70 2.36
C THR A 191 -10.05 -25.03 1.71
N LEU A 192 -10.24 -23.75 1.95
CA LEU A 192 -11.29 -22.92 1.34
C LEU A 192 -10.62 -21.90 0.41
N ASP A 193 -10.96 -21.96 -0.87
CA ASP A 193 -10.47 -20.98 -1.85
C ASP A 193 -11.35 -19.72 -1.81
N LEU A 194 -10.76 -18.61 -1.35
CA LEU A 194 -11.43 -17.32 -1.24
C LEU A 194 -11.88 -16.75 -2.59
N THR A 195 -11.38 -17.26 -3.73
CA THR A 195 -11.90 -16.84 -5.04
C THR A 195 -13.37 -17.22 -5.24
N ALA A 196 -13.85 -18.26 -4.54
CA ALA A 196 -15.26 -18.65 -4.52
C ALA A 196 -16.06 -17.92 -3.42
N CYS A 197 -15.40 -17.24 -2.49
CA CYS A 197 -16.07 -16.57 -1.38
C CYS A 197 -16.72 -15.26 -1.84
N SER A 198 -18.04 -15.14 -1.63
CA SER A 198 -18.82 -13.98 -2.07
C SER A 198 -18.91 -12.88 -1.02
N ALA A 199 -18.79 -13.20 0.27
CA ALA A 199 -18.89 -12.20 1.34
C ALA A 199 -18.28 -12.67 2.66
N VAL A 200 -17.83 -11.69 3.45
CA VAL A 200 -17.51 -11.82 4.88
C VAL A 200 -18.21 -10.70 5.67
N GLN A 201 -18.96 -11.08 6.70
CA GLN A 201 -19.76 -10.15 7.50
C GLN A 201 -19.95 -10.64 8.93
N PHE A 202 -20.11 -9.70 9.87
CA PHE A 202 -20.54 -10.02 11.22
C PHE A 202 -21.87 -10.77 11.19
N ASP A 203 -22.03 -11.71 12.11
CA ASP A 203 -23.23 -12.53 12.24
C ASP A 203 -23.67 -12.56 13.69
N TYR A 204 -24.83 -11.95 13.96
CA TYR A 204 -25.45 -11.90 15.28
C TYR A 204 -26.56 -12.96 15.43
N SER A 205 -26.82 -13.75 14.39
CA SER A 205 -27.96 -14.70 14.35
C SER A 205 -27.76 -15.99 15.16
N LYS A 206 -26.56 -16.24 15.69
CA LYS A 206 -26.18 -17.52 16.30
C LYS A 206 -26.18 -17.53 17.82
N ASP A 207 -26.76 -16.51 18.44
CA ASP A 207 -26.80 -16.33 19.90
C ASP A 207 -25.40 -16.44 20.54
N ARG A 208 -24.41 -15.93 19.80
CA ARG A 208 -23.00 -15.92 20.17
C ARG A 208 -22.38 -14.60 19.75
N VAL A 209 -21.48 -14.10 20.58
CA VAL A 209 -20.74 -12.86 20.33
C VAL A 209 -19.50 -13.12 19.49
N ASN A 210 -18.97 -12.06 18.87
CA ASN A 210 -17.73 -12.08 18.09
C ASN A 210 -17.80 -13.06 16.89
N CYS A 211 -19.02 -13.27 16.36
CA CYS A 211 -19.25 -14.19 15.27
C CYS A 211 -19.36 -13.47 13.93
N PHE A 212 -18.93 -14.17 12.89
CA PHE A 212 -18.97 -13.74 11.51
C PHE A 212 -19.20 -14.93 10.60
N CYS A 213 -19.62 -14.65 9.37
CA CYS A 213 -19.86 -15.68 8.39
C CYS A 213 -19.10 -15.43 7.08
N LEU A 214 -18.74 -16.54 6.42
CA LEU A 214 -18.15 -16.57 5.08
C LEU A 214 -19.12 -17.27 4.14
N VAL A 215 -19.50 -16.60 3.06
CA VAL A 215 -20.52 -17.09 2.13
C VAL A 215 -19.85 -17.71 0.90
N PHE A 216 -19.84 -19.04 0.82
CA PHE A 216 -19.40 -19.80 -0.36
C PHE A 216 -20.62 -20.39 -1.10
N PRO A 217 -20.49 -20.73 -2.40
CA PRO A 217 -21.61 -21.21 -3.22
C PRO A 217 -22.32 -22.42 -2.62
N GLU A 218 -21.56 -23.36 -2.06
CA GLU A 218 -22.10 -24.60 -1.51
C GLU A 218 -22.41 -24.51 -0.01
N ARG A 219 -21.92 -23.47 0.69
CA ARG A 219 -22.00 -23.40 2.15
C ARG A 219 -21.64 -22.04 2.72
N THR A 220 -22.45 -21.60 3.68
CA THR A 220 -22.04 -20.55 4.64
C THR A 220 -21.29 -21.14 5.83
N PHE A 221 -20.09 -20.64 6.10
CA PHE A 221 -19.32 -20.98 7.28
C PHE A 221 -19.56 -19.94 8.36
N TYR A 222 -19.97 -20.39 9.55
CA TYR A 222 -20.13 -19.54 10.73
C TYR A 222 -18.96 -19.76 11.67
N LEU A 223 -18.30 -18.66 12.05
CA LEU A 223 -17.06 -18.62 12.81
C LEU A 223 -17.21 -17.62 13.95
N CYS A 224 -16.60 -17.88 15.10
CA CYS A 224 -16.54 -16.93 16.21
C CYS A 224 -15.11 -16.85 16.74
N ALA A 225 -14.64 -15.63 17.00
CA ALA A 225 -13.33 -15.37 17.58
C ALA A 225 -13.41 -15.25 19.11
N LYS A 226 -12.26 -15.23 19.78
CA LYS A 226 -12.21 -15.12 21.25
C LYS A 226 -12.64 -13.73 21.73
N SER A 227 -12.36 -12.70 20.93
CA SER A 227 -12.69 -11.31 21.22
C SER A 227 -13.31 -10.61 20.00
N GLY A 228 -13.99 -9.48 20.23
CA GLY A 228 -14.51 -8.65 19.15
C GLY A 228 -13.40 -8.08 18.27
N VAL A 229 -12.24 -7.79 18.87
CA VAL A 229 -11.03 -7.34 18.15
C VAL A 229 -10.54 -8.42 17.19
N GLU A 230 -10.38 -9.66 17.65
CA GLU A 230 -9.95 -10.75 16.77
C GLU A 230 -10.96 -11.00 15.64
N ALA A 231 -12.27 -10.92 15.92
CA ALA A 231 -13.30 -11.07 14.90
C ALA A 231 -13.20 -9.97 13.83
N ASP A 232 -13.04 -8.71 14.25
CA ASP A 232 -12.86 -7.57 13.36
C ASP A 232 -11.60 -7.71 12.48
N GLU A 233 -10.47 -8.13 13.07
CA GLU A 233 -9.23 -8.39 12.33
C GLU A 233 -9.40 -9.48 11.25
N TRP A 234 -10.06 -10.59 11.60
CA TRP A 234 -10.36 -11.68 10.64
C TRP A 234 -11.26 -11.20 9.51
N ILE A 235 -12.28 -10.40 9.81
CA ILE A 235 -13.19 -9.83 8.80
C ILE A 235 -12.44 -8.86 7.90
N LYS A 236 -11.64 -7.95 8.46
CA LYS A 236 -10.86 -6.94 7.72
C LYS A 236 -9.91 -7.60 6.74
N ILE A 237 -9.10 -8.55 7.18
CA ILE A 237 -8.12 -9.20 6.30
C ILE A 237 -8.79 -10.02 5.19
N ILE A 238 -9.86 -10.76 5.50
CA ILE A 238 -10.59 -11.53 4.49
C ILE A 238 -11.28 -10.58 3.51
N ARG A 239 -11.93 -9.50 3.98
CA ARG A 239 -12.59 -8.51 3.13
C ARG A 239 -11.59 -7.82 2.20
N TRP A 240 -10.42 -7.48 2.71
CA TRP A 240 -9.31 -6.94 1.91
C TRP A 240 -8.88 -7.94 0.84
N LYS A 241 -8.74 -9.24 1.14
CA LYS A 241 -8.46 -10.27 0.11
C LYS A 241 -9.55 -10.34 -0.96
N LEU A 242 -10.82 -10.36 -0.55
CA LEU A 242 -11.95 -10.42 -1.51
C LEU A 242 -12.00 -9.20 -2.44
N SER A 243 -11.62 -8.01 -1.96
CA SER A 243 -11.59 -6.81 -2.80
C SER A 243 -10.49 -6.85 -3.86
N HIS A 244 -9.34 -7.46 -3.56
CA HIS A 244 -8.23 -7.63 -4.52
C HIS A 244 -8.56 -8.67 -5.58
N ILE A 245 -9.10 -9.83 -5.17
CA ILE A 245 -9.53 -10.89 -6.11
C ILE A 245 -10.54 -10.36 -7.15
N ARG A 246 -11.42 -9.43 -6.75
CA ARG A 246 -12.41 -8.83 -7.67
C ARG A 246 -11.82 -7.83 -8.65
N LYS A 247 -10.69 -7.20 -8.32
CA LYS A 247 -10.00 -6.26 -9.22
C LYS A 247 -9.16 -6.99 -10.28
N GLU A 248 -8.83 -8.25 -10.04
CA GLU A 248 -8.04 -9.10 -10.94
C GLU A 248 -8.90 -9.93 -11.92
N ARG A 249 -10.23 -9.83 -11.84
CA ARG A 249 -11.20 -10.48 -12.76
C ARG A 249 -11.75 -9.48 -13.76
#